data_AF-A0A3C0DZ24-F1
#
_entry.id   AF-A0A3C0DZ24-F1
#
_cell.length_a   1.000
_cell.length_b   1.000
_cell.length_c   1.000
_cell.angle_alpha   90.00
_cell.angle_beta   90.00
_cell.angle_gamma   90.00
#
_symmetry.space_group_name_H-M   'P 1'
#
loop_
_entity.id
_entity.type
_entity.pdbx_description
1 polymer ?
#
loop_
_entity_poly.entity_id
_entity_poly.type
_entity_poly.pdbx_seq_one_letter_code
_entity_poly.pdbx_strand_id
1 'polypeptide(L)'
;MTLVLPSVLLLVMVAIEAFILRVVKRHEVPWNQLVFNLNSGHTIMWLFRGVEIAVFHAVHERLSLGWVEGWSAAAQFGLALLFWDFCFYWLHRMHHKIGVLWAVHVVHHEGDHYSLSLGIRNSWYSSLTSIPFFLMLAVIGIPTEVFISVGAVHYFVQFYNHNGLVKRSGILEHFMVTPSHHRVHHGKNAPYVDRNFGGTLVIWDKLFGTFQRELKDVPVEFGTEDHIPTDNIFWANNLPWLKLLGIRLPELKRPTHRLRASWMWTAGLLSFAILLMYIHAEVSWPDFDRNVLLGYGALAAMTVGGLSEGRRWGKLGWSLIHLAVAVLAVNREVWQDPVILLYLGLALAHAASTWRPATWAKVA
;
A
#
# COMPACT_ATOMS: atom_id res chain seq x y z
N MET A 1 -15.91 -14.66 -0.12
CA MET A 1 -14.59 -15.13 0.36
C MET A 1 -13.96 -14.02 1.16
N THR A 2 -13.40 -14.30 2.34
CA THR A 2 -12.78 -13.26 3.17
C THR A 2 -11.41 -12.87 2.59
N LEU A 3 -11.06 -11.57 2.62
CA LEU A 3 -9.75 -11.07 2.16
C LEU A 3 -8.60 -11.40 3.14
N VAL A 4 -8.89 -12.12 4.23
CA VAL A 4 -7.92 -12.52 5.25
C VAL A 4 -6.83 -13.42 4.65
N LEU A 5 -7.21 -14.48 3.93
CA LEU A 5 -6.24 -15.44 3.39
C LEU A 5 -5.27 -14.80 2.38
N PRO A 6 -5.73 -14.02 1.38
CA PRO A 6 -4.84 -13.26 0.51
C PRO A 6 -3.92 -12.30 1.27
N SER A 7 -4.42 -11.59 2.30
CA SER A 7 -3.63 -10.66 3.10
C SER A 7 -2.53 -11.37 3.91
N VAL A 8 -2.85 -12.53 4.49
CA VAL A 8 -1.88 -13.38 5.18
C VAL A 8 -0.85 -13.95 4.22
N LEU A 9 -1.27 -14.43 3.04
CA LEU A 9 -0.36 -14.94 2.01
C LEU A 9 0.63 -13.86 1.57
N LEU A 10 0.15 -12.64 1.34
CA LEU A 10 1.01 -11.49 0.98
C LEU A 10 2.03 -11.20 2.09
N LEU A 11 1.63 -11.20 3.36
CA LEU A 11 2.56 -11.02 4.48
C LEU A 11 3.61 -12.13 4.55
N VAL A 12 3.21 -13.38 4.32
CA VAL A 12 4.12 -14.53 4.25
C VAL A 12 5.12 -14.37 3.09
N MET A 13 4.66 -13.94 1.91
CA MET A 13 5.54 -13.72 0.76
C MET A 13 6.55 -12.59 1.01
N VAL A 14 6.12 -11.48 1.61
CA VAL A 14 7.04 -10.39 2.02
C VAL A 14 8.06 -10.88 3.05
N ALA A 15 7.63 -11.68 4.03
CA ALA A 15 8.53 -12.24 5.05
C ALA A 15 9.54 -13.21 4.45
N ILE A 16 9.12 -14.08 3.52
CA ILE A 16 10.01 -15.00 2.79
C ILE A 16 11.03 -14.21 1.98
N GLU A 17 10.61 -13.19 1.23
CA GLU A 17 11.54 -12.38 0.45
C GLU A 17 12.55 -11.65 1.35
N ALA A 18 12.08 -11.01 2.42
CA ALA A 18 12.94 -10.35 3.40
C ALA A 18 13.95 -11.33 4.04
N PHE A 19 13.51 -12.55 4.35
CA PHE A 19 14.37 -13.60 4.87
C PHE A 19 15.45 -14.01 3.85
N ILE A 20 15.07 -14.26 2.59
CA ILE A 20 16.01 -14.60 1.52
C ILE A 20 17.03 -13.47 1.31
N LEU A 21 16.57 -12.22 1.24
CA LEU A 21 17.44 -11.05 1.08
C LEU A 21 18.44 -10.95 2.24
N ARG A 22 17.99 -11.11 3.48
CA ARG A 22 18.84 -11.02 4.67
C ARG A 22 19.82 -12.18 4.81
N VAL A 23 19.33 -13.41 4.71
CA VAL A 23 20.09 -14.61 5.08
C VAL A 23 20.88 -15.17 3.90
N VAL A 24 20.24 -15.25 2.73
CA VAL A 24 20.85 -15.85 1.53
C VAL A 24 21.66 -14.81 0.76
N LYS A 25 21.09 -13.64 0.49
CA LYS A 25 21.76 -12.58 -0.28
C LYS A 25 22.66 -11.67 0.56
N ARG A 26 22.57 -11.74 1.90
CA ARG A 26 23.30 -10.89 2.85
C ARG A 26 23.12 -9.39 2.59
N HIS A 27 21.96 -9.01 2.05
CA HIS A 27 21.55 -7.62 1.94
C HIS A 27 20.94 -7.13 3.25
N GLU A 28 21.13 -5.86 3.55
CA GLU A 28 20.41 -5.22 4.64
C GLU A 28 18.92 -5.09 4.29
N VAL A 29 18.06 -5.36 5.26
CA VAL A 29 16.61 -5.17 5.10
C VAL A 29 16.24 -3.86 5.79
N PRO A 30 15.67 -2.89 5.05
CA PRO A 30 15.26 -1.61 5.63
C PRO A 30 13.96 -1.80 6.43
N TRP A 31 14.06 -2.25 7.69
CA TRP A 31 12.91 -2.62 8.52
C TRP A 31 11.87 -1.49 8.68
N ASN A 32 12.33 -0.24 8.76
CA ASN A 32 11.47 0.93 8.80
C ASN A 32 10.66 1.09 7.51
N GLN A 33 11.29 0.94 6.34
CA GLN A 33 10.60 1.02 5.06
C GLN A 33 9.66 -0.15 4.87
N LEU A 34 10.07 -1.37 5.24
CA LEU A 34 9.22 -2.55 5.13
C LEU A 34 7.95 -2.38 5.98
N VAL A 35 8.09 -1.88 7.22
CA VAL A 35 6.94 -1.57 8.08
C VAL A 35 6.09 -0.42 7.54
N PHE A 36 6.72 0.65 7.03
CA PHE A 36 6.01 1.73 6.34
C PHE A 36 5.19 1.18 5.16
N ASN A 37 5.80 0.34 4.34
CA ASN A 37 5.21 -0.20 3.13
C ASN A 37 3.96 -1.02 3.48
N LEU A 38 4.08 -1.94 4.44
CA LEU A 38 2.94 -2.72 4.93
C LEU A 38 1.83 -1.82 5.48
N ASN A 39 2.15 -0.85 6.33
CA ASN A 39 1.14 -0.02 6.99
C ASN A 39 0.50 1.03 6.06
N SER A 40 1.24 1.57 5.08
CA SER A 40 0.73 2.59 4.15
C SER A 40 -0.27 2.00 3.16
N GLY A 41 0.11 0.91 2.49
CA GLY A 41 -0.72 0.28 1.48
C GLY A 41 -1.87 -0.57 2.01
N HIS A 42 -1.67 -1.29 3.11
CA HIS A 42 -2.67 -2.24 3.60
C HIS A 42 -3.56 -1.70 4.72
N THR A 43 -3.13 -0.74 5.54
CA THR A 43 -3.98 -0.24 6.63
C THR A 43 -4.70 1.06 6.27
N ILE A 44 -4.04 1.94 5.54
CA ILE A 44 -4.53 3.31 5.34
C ILE A 44 -5.17 3.52 3.96
N MET A 45 -4.69 2.84 2.90
CA MET A 45 -5.34 2.92 1.58
C MET A 45 -6.84 2.56 1.63
N TRP A 46 -7.24 1.66 2.54
CA TRP A 46 -8.64 1.25 2.71
C TRP A 46 -9.57 2.38 3.14
N LEU A 47 -9.06 3.45 3.76
CA LEU A 47 -9.87 4.62 4.15
C LEU A 47 -10.63 5.21 2.97
N PHE A 48 -10.00 5.27 1.79
CA PHE A 48 -10.61 5.84 0.58
C PHE A 48 -11.01 4.79 -0.46
N ARG A 49 -10.54 3.53 -0.34
CA ARG A 49 -11.00 2.44 -1.22
C ARG A 49 -12.50 2.19 -1.08
N GLY A 50 -13.06 2.29 0.13
CA GLY A 50 -14.50 2.19 0.35
C GLY A 50 -15.28 3.29 -0.38
N VAL A 51 -14.74 4.51 -0.43
CA VAL A 51 -15.33 5.64 -1.18
C VAL A 51 -15.33 5.36 -2.67
N GLU A 52 -14.21 4.87 -3.22
CA GLU A 52 -14.11 4.50 -4.64
C GLU A 52 -15.14 3.42 -5.03
N ILE A 53 -15.26 2.36 -4.23
CA ILE A 53 -16.25 1.29 -4.47
C ILE A 53 -17.67 1.82 -4.35
N ALA A 54 -17.97 2.64 -3.34
CA ALA A 54 -19.30 3.22 -3.14
C ALA A 54 -19.69 4.16 -4.30
N VAL A 55 -18.76 4.97 -4.78
CA VAL A 55 -18.95 5.85 -5.94
C VAL A 55 -19.15 5.01 -7.21
N PHE A 56 -18.33 3.99 -7.43
CA PHE A 56 -18.49 3.07 -8.55
C PHE A 56 -19.88 2.42 -8.56
N HIS A 57 -20.28 1.84 -7.43
CA HIS A 57 -21.59 1.21 -7.26
C HIS A 57 -22.73 2.21 -7.47
N ALA A 58 -22.63 3.42 -6.93
CA ALA A 58 -23.65 4.46 -7.12
C ALA A 58 -23.78 4.89 -8.59
N VAL A 59 -22.68 4.95 -9.34
CA VAL A 59 -22.71 5.23 -10.78
C VAL A 59 -23.30 4.04 -11.55
N HIS A 60 -22.93 2.80 -11.20
CA HIS A 60 -23.51 1.61 -11.80
C HIS A 60 -25.05 1.60 -11.65
N GLU A 61 -25.56 1.76 -10.42
CA GLU A 61 -27.00 1.70 -10.15
C GLU A 61 -27.81 2.83 -10.82
N ARG A 62 -27.20 3.99 -11.06
CA ARG A 62 -27.93 5.20 -11.51
C ARG A 62 -27.68 5.56 -12.97
N LEU A 63 -26.51 5.24 -13.50
CA LEU A 63 -26.00 5.72 -14.79
C LEU A 63 -25.52 4.57 -15.69
N SER A 64 -25.62 3.31 -15.27
CA SER A 64 -25.33 2.17 -16.14
C SER A 64 -26.22 2.20 -17.39
N LEU A 65 -25.60 1.98 -18.54
CA LEU A 65 -26.27 1.80 -19.83
C LEU A 65 -26.61 0.34 -20.11
N GLY A 66 -26.22 -0.59 -19.23
CA GLY A 66 -26.56 -2.01 -19.31
C GLY A 66 -25.96 -2.77 -20.49
N TRP A 67 -24.89 -2.26 -21.12
CA TRP A 67 -24.34 -2.82 -22.38
C TRP A 67 -23.88 -4.28 -22.27
N VAL A 68 -23.55 -4.72 -21.06
CA VAL A 68 -22.98 -6.04 -20.78
C VAL A 68 -23.86 -6.91 -19.86
N GLU A 69 -25.06 -6.47 -19.50
CA GLU A 69 -25.94 -7.20 -18.55
C GLU A 69 -26.31 -8.61 -19.04
N GLY A 70 -26.48 -8.80 -20.35
CA GLY A 70 -26.77 -10.10 -20.95
C GLY A 70 -25.54 -10.97 -21.25
N TRP A 71 -24.32 -10.49 -20.97
CA TRP A 71 -23.10 -11.23 -21.26
C TRP A 71 -22.84 -12.30 -20.19
N SER A 72 -22.07 -13.33 -20.53
CA SER A 72 -21.62 -14.28 -19.52
C SER A 72 -20.69 -13.60 -18.51
N ALA A 73 -20.65 -14.10 -17.28
CA ALA A 73 -19.74 -13.58 -16.25
C ALA A 73 -18.27 -13.59 -16.70
N ALA A 74 -17.86 -14.61 -17.46
CA ALA A 74 -16.51 -14.70 -18.02
C ALA A 74 -16.24 -13.60 -19.06
N ALA A 75 -17.22 -13.25 -19.89
CA ALA A 75 -17.09 -12.17 -20.87
C ALA A 75 -17.05 -10.79 -20.21
N GLN A 76 -17.91 -10.55 -19.20
CA GLN A 76 -17.85 -9.34 -18.38
C GLN A 76 -16.49 -9.19 -17.69
N PHE A 77 -15.99 -10.27 -17.07
CA PHE A 77 -14.69 -10.27 -16.42
C PHE A 77 -13.55 -10.01 -17.40
N GLY A 78 -13.55 -10.67 -18.56
CA GLY A 78 -12.53 -10.49 -19.60
C GLY A 78 -12.49 -9.06 -20.13
N LEU A 79 -13.67 -8.47 -20.42
CA LEU A 79 -13.77 -7.08 -20.86
C LEU A 79 -13.29 -6.12 -19.75
N ALA A 80 -13.75 -6.34 -18.51
CA ALA A 80 -13.36 -5.54 -17.37
C ALA A 80 -11.85 -5.60 -17.12
N LEU A 81 -11.23 -6.78 -17.22
CA LEU A 81 -9.77 -6.93 -17.05
C LEU A 81 -8.98 -6.15 -18.10
N LEU A 82 -9.37 -6.26 -19.38
CA LEU A 82 -8.70 -5.55 -20.47
C LEU A 82 -8.86 -4.03 -20.33
N PHE A 83 -10.08 -3.57 -20.06
CA PHE A 83 -10.37 -2.14 -19.98
C PHE A 83 -9.84 -1.52 -18.68
N TRP A 84 -9.85 -2.26 -17.57
CA TRP A 84 -9.16 -1.87 -16.34
C TRP A 84 -7.68 -1.63 -16.61
N ASP A 85 -7.00 -2.57 -17.29
CA ASP A 85 -5.56 -2.45 -17.54
C ASP A 85 -5.23 -1.26 -18.45
N PHE A 86 -6.09 -0.98 -19.43
CA PHE A 86 -6.02 0.23 -20.25
C PHE A 86 -6.21 1.51 -19.42
N CYS A 87 -7.24 1.57 -18.58
CA CYS A 87 -7.49 2.70 -17.69
C CYS A 87 -6.33 2.92 -16.72
N PHE A 88 -5.77 1.83 -16.17
CA PHE A 88 -4.61 1.88 -15.30
C PHE A 88 -3.39 2.46 -16.02
N TYR A 89 -3.10 2.04 -17.26
CA TYR A 89 -2.01 2.62 -18.04
C TYR A 89 -2.10 4.15 -18.12
N TRP A 90 -3.28 4.68 -18.42
CA TRP A 90 -3.49 6.13 -18.53
C TRP A 90 -3.46 6.83 -17.18
N LEU A 91 -4.08 6.26 -16.15
CA LEU A 91 -3.99 6.75 -14.78
C LEU A 91 -2.52 6.87 -14.36
N HIS A 92 -1.76 5.80 -14.54
CA HIS A 92 -0.37 5.71 -14.13
C HIS A 92 0.54 6.65 -14.93
N ARG A 93 0.35 6.73 -16.24
CA ARG A 93 1.05 7.72 -17.07
C ARG A 93 0.71 9.15 -16.64
N MET A 94 -0.54 9.45 -16.33
CA MET A 94 -0.96 10.78 -15.86
C MET A 94 -0.43 11.09 -14.45
N HIS A 95 -0.30 10.09 -13.57
CA HIS A 95 0.40 10.21 -12.29
C HIS A 95 1.84 10.70 -12.46
N HIS A 96 2.54 10.29 -13.52
CA HIS A 96 3.90 10.76 -13.80
C HIS A 96 3.96 12.11 -14.55
N LYS A 97 2.88 12.49 -15.25
CA LYS A 97 2.88 13.68 -16.11
C LYS A 97 2.19 14.92 -15.53
N ILE A 98 1.34 14.76 -14.53
CA ILE A 98 0.55 15.85 -13.94
C ILE A 98 0.97 16.02 -12.48
N GLY A 99 1.49 17.19 -12.10
CA GLY A 99 2.07 17.44 -10.77
C GLY A 99 1.13 17.12 -9.58
N VAL A 100 -0.17 17.39 -9.71
CA VAL A 100 -1.18 17.04 -8.69
C VAL A 100 -1.30 15.52 -8.52
N LEU A 101 -1.30 14.78 -9.62
CA LEU A 101 -1.37 13.33 -9.61
C LEU A 101 -0.03 12.72 -9.14
N TRP A 102 1.09 13.34 -9.52
CA TRP A 102 2.40 12.97 -9.00
C TRP A 102 2.50 13.15 -7.48
N ALA A 103 1.90 14.17 -6.89
CA ALA A 103 1.89 14.35 -5.44
C ALA A 103 1.25 13.17 -4.69
N VAL A 104 0.37 12.41 -5.34
CA VAL A 104 -0.19 11.15 -4.81
C VAL A 104 0.75 9.98 -5.09
N HIS A 105 1.23 9.87 -6.32
CA HIS A 105 1.97 8.70 -6.77
C HIS A 105 3.45 8.67 -6.35
N VAL A 106 4.05 9.83 -6.07
CA VAL A 106 5.43 9.95 -5.58
C VAL A 106 5.65 9.12 -4.33
N VAL A 107 4.62 8.99 -3.47
CA VAL A 107 4.67 8.14 -2.28
C VAL A 107 5.02 6.71 -2.65
N HIS A 108 4.58 6.19 -3.79
CA HIS A 108 4.96 4.86 -4.27
C HIS A 108 6.46 4.79 -4.67
N HIS A 109 6.94 5.78 -5.42
CA HIS A 109 8.31 5.86 -5.95
C HIS A 109 9.39 6.28 -4.94
N GLU A 110 9.01 6.81 -3.78
CA GLU A 110 9.97 7.22 -2.74
C GLU A 110 10.78 6.08 -2.14
N GLY A 111 10.33 4.83 -2.26
CA GLY A 111 11.09 3.67 -1.79
C GLY A 111 12.36 3.48 -2.59
N ASP A 112 13.52 3.54 -1.92
CA ASP A 112 14.84 3.31 -2.53
C ASP A 112 15.28 1.84 -2.47
N HIS A 113 14.51 0.97 -1.81
CA HIS A 113 14.72 -0.48 -1.77
C HIS A 113 13.61 -1.24 -2.49
N TYR A 114 13.94 -1.79 -3.66
CA TYR A 114 13.01 -2.56 -4.48
C TYR A 114 12.76 -3.97 -3.92
N SER A 115 11.52 -4.24 -3.52
CA SER A 115 11.08 -5.51 -2.92
C SER A 115 9.56 -5.67 -3.08
N LEU A 116 9.01 -6.86 -2.84
CA LEU A 116 7.57 -7.11 -2.81
C LEU A 116 6.84 -6.13 -1.89
N SER A 117 7.45 -5.74 -0.77
CA SER A 117 6.86 -4.74 0.13
C SER A 117 6.66 -3.39 -0.56
N LEU A 118 7.55 -2.98 -1.47
CA LEU A 118 7.41 -1.74 -2.23
C LEU A 118 6.13 -1.72 -3.06
N GLY A 119 5.71 -2.88 -3.60
CA GLY A 119 4.45 -2.99 -4.34
C GLY A 119 3.20 -2.73 -3.50
N ILE A 120 3.35 -2.77 -2.17
CA ILE A 120 2.30 -2.42 -1.24
C ILE A 120 2.27 -0.91 -0.99
N ARG A 121 3.44 -0.28 -0.91
CA ARG A 121 3.62 1.15 -0.61
C ARG A 121 2.74 2.01 -1.51
N ASN A 122 1.77 2.70 -0.94
CA ASN A 122 0.84 3.55 -1.68
C ASN A 122 0.44 4.78 -0.87
N SER A 123 0.06 5.83 -1.57
CA SER A 123 -0.62 6.96 -0.94
C SER A 123 -2.03 6.56 -0.53
N TRP A 124 -2.51 7.12 0.58
CA TRP A 124 -3.90 6.98 0.96
C TRP A 124 -4.84 7.71 -0.03
N TYR A 125 -4.34 8.67 -0.81
CA TYR A 125 -5.14 9.38 -1.82
C TYR A 125 -5.26 8.62 -3.14
N SER A 126 -4.55 7.50 -3.31
CA SER A 126 -4.52 6.74 -4.58
C SER A 126 -5.91 6.41 -5.10
N SER A 127 -6.80 5.87 -4.24
CA SER A 127 -8.19 5.52 -4.59
C SER A 127 -9.07 6.71 -5.00
N LEU A 128 -8.75 7.93 -4.55
CA LEU A 128 -9.52 9.11 -4.98
C LEU A 128 -9.14 9.52 -6.42
N THR A 129 -7.86 9.40 -6.76
CA THR A 129 -7.37 9.74 -8.10
C THR A 129 -7.74 8.72 -9.17
N SER A 130 -8.06 7.49 -8.78
CA SER A 130 -8.46 6.42 -9.71
C SER A 130 -9.92 6.50 -10.14
N ILE A 131 -10.82 7.07 -9.31
CA ILE A 131 -12.26 7.15 -9.58
C ILE A 131 -12.57 7.59 -11.02
N PRO A 132 -12.06 8.75 -11.53
CA PRO A 132 -12.45 9.23 -12.86
C PRO A 132 -12.08 8.27 -13.99
N PHE A 133 -11.03 7.47 -13.82
CA PHE A 133 -10.54 6.55 -14.85
C PHE A 133 -11.37 5.27 -14.92
N PHE A 134 -11.88 4.81 -13.77
CA PHE A 134 -12.61 3.54 -13.71
C PHE A 134 -14.13 3.70 -13.75
N LEU A 135 -14.68 4.91 -13.57
CA LEU A 135 -16.13 5.15 -13.65
C LEU A 135 -16.76 4.69 -14.97
N MET A 136 -16.00 4.68 -16.07
CA MET A 136 -16.50 4.19 -17.35
C MET A 136 -16.89 2.71 -17.32
N LEU A 137 -16.22 1.88 -16.52
CA LEU A 137 -16.62 0.48 -16.33
C LEU A 137 -18.01 0.38 -15.69
N ALA A 138 -18.34 1.27 -14.74
CA ALA A 138 -19.68 1.32 -14.15
C ALA A 138 -20.73 1.77 -15.17
N VAL A 139 -20.43 2.79 -15.98
CA VAL A 139 -21.35 3.31 -17.02
C VAL A 139 -21.67 2.26 -18.09
N ILE A 140 -20.71 1.43 -18.49
CA ILE A 140 -20.99 0.35 -19.45
C ILE A 140 -21.72 -0.85 -18.83
N GLY A 141 -21.94 -0.84 -17.51
CA GLY A 141 -22.70 -1.86 -16.79
C GLY A 141 -21.87 -3.03 -16.26
N ILE A 142 -20.58 -2.85 -15.99
CA ILE A 142 -19.79 -3.88 -15.30
C ILE A 142 -20.23 -3.96 -13.84
N PRO A 143 -20.68 -5.14 -13.36
CA PRO A 143 -21.10 -5.29 -11.98
C PRO A 143 -20.00 -4.93 -10.98
N THR A 144 -20.39 -4.40 -9.83
CA THR A 144 -19.45 -3.95 -8.79
C THR A 144 -18.56 -5.10 -8.30
N GLU A 145 -19.09 -6.32 -8.23
CA GLU A 145 -18.35 -7.52 -7.84
C GLU A 145 -17.26 -7.87 -8.87
N VAL A 146 -17.54 -7.67 -10.15
CA VAL A 146 -16.56 -7.86 -11.24
C VAL A 146 -15.47 -6.80 -11.15
N PHE A 147 -15.83 -5.54 -10.92
CA PHE A 147 -14.88 -4.44 -10.69
C PHE A 147 -13.94 -4.73 -9.51
N ILE A 148 -14.48 -5.16 -8.37
CA ILE A 148 -13.68 -5.53 -7.18
C ILE A 148 -12.76 -6.72 -7.51
N SER A 149 -13.28 -7.74 -8.20
CA SER A 149 -12.52 -8.95 -8.54
C SER A 149 -11.36 -8.67 -9.49
N VAL A 150 -11.59 -7.88 -10.54
CA VAL A 150 -10.54 -7.46 -11.48
C VAL A 150 -9.49 -6.60 -10.77
N GLY A 151 -9.91 -5.68 -9.91
CA GLY A 151 -8.99 -4.87 -9.09
C GLY A 151 -8.09 -5.73 -8.21
N ALA A 152 -8.63 -6.80 -7.60
CA ALA A 152 -7.85 -7.74 -6.80
C ALA A 152 -6.82 -8.51 -7.64
N VAL A 153 -7.18 -8.97 -8.84
CA VAL A 153 -6.24 -9.62 -9.78
C VAL A 153 -5.14 -8.66 -10.21
N HIS A 154 -5.50 -7.43 -10.58
CA HIS A 154 -4.53 -6.41 -10.96
C HIS A 154 -3.57 -6.09 -9.82
N TYR A 155 -4.07 -5.94 -8.59
CA TYR A 155 -3.23 -5.70 -7.42
C TYR A 155 -2.27 -6.86 -7.14
N PHE A 156 -2.69 -8.10 -7.35
CA PHE A 156 -1.81 -9.26 -7.23
C PHE A 156 -0.70 -9.28 -8.29
N VAL A 157 -1.02 -8.91 -9.54
CA VAL A 157 -0.01 -8.76 -10.60
C VAL A 157 0.97 -7.64 -10.25
N GLN A 158 0.47 -6.49 -9.78
CA GLN A 158 1.31 -5.38 -9.31
C GLN A 158 2.22 -5.79 -8.15
N PHE A 159 1.71 -6.59 -7.20
CA PHE A 159 2.53 -7.15 -6.13
C PHE A 159 3.67 -8.02 -6.68
N TYR A 160 3.38 -8.92 -7.63
CA TYR A 160 4.42 -9.71 -8.30
C TYR A 160 5.43 -8.84 -9.05
N ASN A 161 4.99 -7.77 -9.73
CA ASN A 161 5.86 -6.86 -10.47
C ASN A 161 6.93 -6.21 -9.58
N HIS A 162 6.71 -6.14 -8.26
CA HIS A 162 7.69 -5.59 -7.32
C HIS A 162 8.68 -6.61 -6.76
N ASN A 163 8.65 -7.86 -7.23
CA ASN A 163 9.55 -8.89 -6.73
C ASN A 163 11.03 -8.52 -6.96
N GLY A 164 11.78 -8.38 -5.86
CA GLY A 164 13.21 -8.01 -5.86
C GLY A 164 14.15 -9.17 -6.15
N LEU A 165 13.65 -10.41 -6.13
CA LEU A 165 14.44 -11.63 -6.39
C LEU A 165 14.40 -12.06 -7.86
N VAL A 166 13.27 -11.83 -8.53
CA VAL A 166 13.05 -12.24 -9.93
C VAL A 166 13.72 -11.24 -10.87
N LYS A 167 14.83 -11.66 -11.49
CA LYS A 167 15.54 -10.82 -12.47
C LYS A 167 14.85 -10.76 -13.82
N ARG A 168 14.35 -11.90 -14.32
CA ARG A 168 13.64 -12.01 -15.59
C ARG A 168 12.52 -13.03 -15.48
N SER A 169 11.45 -12.82 -16.22
CA SER A 169 10.28 -13.71 -16.26
C SER A 169 10.14 -14.46 -17.60
N GLY A 170 11.17 -14.39 -18.45
CA GLY A 170 11.24 -15.17 -19.70
C GLY A 170 10.12 -14.79 -20.66
N ILE A 171 9.35 -15.78 -21.14
CA ILE A 171 8.31 -15.56 -22.15
C ILE A 171 7.23 -14.57 -21.68
N LEU A 172 6.98 -14.48 -20.37
CA LEU A 172 6.01 -13.56 -19.79
C LEU A 172 6.33 -12.10 -20.15
N GLU A 173 7.59 -11.74 -20.34
CA GLU A 173 8.01 -10.37 -20.68
C GLU A 173 7.50 -9.90 -22.05
N HIS A 174 7.07 -10.83 -22.91
CA HIS A 174 6.55 -10.44 -24.22
C HIS A 174 5.12 -9.90 -24.16
N PHE A 175 4.32 -10.33 -23.18
CA PHE A 175 2.89 -10.02 -23.08
C PHE A 175 2.47 -9.41 -21.74
N MET A 176 3.17 -9.68 -20.64
CA MET A 176 2.92 -9.12 -19.32
C MET A 176 3.99 -8.11 -18.90
N VAL A 177 3.58 -7.17 -18.06
CA VAL A 177 4.50 -6.42 -17.20
C VAL A 177 5.09 -7.39 -16.18
N THR A 178 6.38 -7.25 -15.88
CA THR A 178 7.15 -8.17 -15.06
C THR A 178 8.07 -7.37 -14.13
N PRO A 179 8.74 -8.02 -13.16
CA PRO A 179 9.73 -7.36 -12.32
C PRO A 179 10.81 -6.58 -13.07
N SER A 180 11.26 -7.06 -14.23
CA SER A 180 12.25 -6.34 -15.05
C SER A 180 11.67 -5.04 -15.63
N HIS A 181 10.47 -5.09 -16.18
CA HIS A 181 9.80 -3.89 -16.69
C HIS A 181 9.49 -2.88 -15.60
N HIS A 182 9.05 -3.36 -14.43
CA HIS A 182 8.61 -2.48 -13.36
C HIS A 182 9.79 -1.93 -12.54
N ARG A 183 10.94 -2.60 -12.48
CA ARG A 183 12.18 -1.96 -12.00
C ARG A 183 12.54 -0.76 -12.86
N VAL A 184 12.50 -0.89 -14.19
CA VAL A 184 12.71 0.25 -15.09
C VAL A 184 11.73 1.38 -14.80
N HIS A 185 10.46 1.06 -14.59
CA HIS A 185 9.47 2.07 -14.22
C HIS A 185 9.84 2.86 -12.96
N HIS A 186 10.36 2.18 -11.94
CA HIS A 186 10.85 2.80 -10.70
C HIS A 186 12.21 3.49 -10.82
N GLY A 187 12.87 3.41 -11.98
CA GLY A 187 14.19 4.00 -12.22
C GLY A 187 14.13 5.51 -12.36
N LYS A 188 14.85 6.24 -11.49
CA LYS A 188 14.96 7.71 -11.55
C LYS A 188 16.04 8.21 -12.52
N ASN A 189 16.94 7.33 -12.97
CA ASN A 189 18.07 7.67 -13.83
C ASN A 189 17.76 7.43 -15.32
N ALA A 190 18.40 8.18 -16.22
CA ALA A 190 18.32 7.89 -17.65
C ALA A 190 18.89 6.50 -17.95
N PRO A 191 18.29 5.70 -18.87
CA PRO A 191 17.17 6.01 -19.76
C PRO A 191 15.77 5.63 -19.21
N TYR A 192 15.64 5.42 -17.90
CA TYR A 192 14.48 4.78 -17.28
C TYR A 192 13.37 5.75 -16.84
N VAL A 193 13.68 7.06 -16.78
CA VAL A 193 12.70 8.11 -16.45
C VAL A 193 11.48 8.06 -17.37
N ASP A 194 10.28 8.07 -16.77
CA ASP A 194 8.99 8.11 -17.47
C ASP A 194 8.82 6.97 -18.49
N ARG A 195 9.04 5.73 -18.05
CA ARG A 195 8.88 4.51 -18.86
C ARG A 195 7.99 3.48 -18.17
N ASN A 196 7.45 2.57 -18.97
CA ASN A 196 6.73 1.36 -18.52
C ASN A 196 5.56 1.63 -17.55
N PHE A 197 4.50 2.28 -18.01
CA PHE A 197 3.31 2.61 -17.19
C PHE A 197 2.28 1.49 -17.12
N GLY A 198 2.41 0.42 -17.90
CA GLY A 198 1.49 -0.71 -17.90
C GLY A 198 1.40 -1.39 -16.52
N GLY A 199 0.22 -1.93 -16.22
CA GLY A 199 -0.03 -2.62 -14.97
C GLY A 199 0.10 -4.14 -15.07
N THR A 200 -0.63 -4.74 -16.01
CA THR A 200 -0.65 -6.17 -16.28
C THR A 200 -0.10 -6.49 -17.66
N LEU A 201 -0.58 -5.81 -18.71
CA LEU A 201 -0.17 -6.08 -20.08
C LEU A 201 0.88 -5.07 -20.56
N VAL A 202 1.94 -5.58 -21.19
CA VAL A 202 3.01 -4.74 -21.76
C VAL A 202 2.59 -4.05 -23.08
N ILE A 203 1.45 -4.45 -23.64
CA ILE A 203 0.98 -3.96 -24.94
C ILE A 203 0.79 -2.45 -24.96
N TRP A 204 0.30 -1.86 -23.87
CA TRP A 204 0.03 -0.42 -23.79
C TRP A 204 1.33 0.38 -23.89
N ASP A 205 2.39 -0.05 -23.20
CA ASP A 205 3.69 0.60 -23.29
C ASP A 205 4.30 0.51 -24.68
N LYS A 206 4.12 -0.62 -25.36
CA LYS A 206 4.59 -0.78 -26.74
C LYS A 206 3.78 0.06 -27.72
N LEU A 207 2.45 0.08 -27.56
CA LEU A 207 1.53 0.83 -28.42
C LEU A 207 1.74 2.33 -28.31
N PHE A 208 1.94 2.84 -27.09
CA PHE A 208 2.03 4.27 -26.81
C PHE A 208 3.47 4.77 -26.66
N GLY A 209 4.47 3.94 -27.01
CA GLY A 209 5.88 4.33 -27.10
C GLY A 209 6.57 4.63 -25.77
N THR A 210 6.10 4.03 -24.67
CA THR A 210 6.68 4.21 -23.32
C THR A 210 7.50 3.01 -22.87
N PHE A 211 7.55 1.94 -23.68
CA PHE A 211 8.31 0.74 -23.36
C PHE A 211 9.83 0.97 -23.35
N GLN A 212 10.47 0.58 -22.25
CA GLN A 212 11.92 0.53 -22.10
C GLN A 212 12.31 -0.78 -21.42
N ARG A 213 13.21 -1.53 -22.06
CA ARG A 213 13.79 -2.74 -21.45
C ARG A 213 14.81 -2.37 -20.38
N GLU A 214 14.97 -3.22 -19.37
CA GLU A 214 16.08 -3.12 -18.42
C GLU A 214 17.40 -3.42 -19.16
N LEU A 215 18.33 -2.48 -19.13
CA LEU A 215 19.64 -2.61 -19.77
C LEU A 215 20.62 -3.26 -18.79
N LYS A 216 21.46 -4.17 -19.30
CA LYS A 216 22.45 -4.87 -18.48
C LYS A 216 23.52 -3.93 -17.93
N ASP A 217 23.89 -2.91 -18.71
CA ASP A 217 25.03 -2.05 -18.43
C ASP A 217 24.63 -0.72 -17.76
N VAL A 218 23.33 -0.50 -17.53
CA VAL A 218 22.81 0.69 -16.84
C VAL A 218 22.04 0.23 -15.61
N PRO A 219 22.60 0.33 -14.40
CA PRO A 219 21.88 -0.03 -13.18
C PRO A 219 20.66 0.87 -12.99
N VAL A 220 19.60 0.31 -12.41
CA VAL A 220 18.41 1.07 -12.04
C VAL A 220 18.65 1.73 -10.69
N GLU A 221 18.48 3.04 -10.62
CA GLU A 221 18.55 3.79 -9.37
C GLU A 221 17.14 4.11 -8.88
N PHE A 222 16.83 3.78 -7.63
CA PHE A 222 15.49 3.94 -7.04
C PHE A 222 15.39 5.19 -6.15
N GLY A 223 14.18 5.45 -5.66
CA GLY A 223 13.82 6.62 -4.88
C GLY A 223 13.55 7.84 -5.75
N THR A 224 13.41 9.02 -5.11
CA THR A 224 13.13 10.28 -5.80
C THR A 224 14.17 11.34 -5.43
N GLU A 225 14.50 12.24 -6.35
CA GLU A 225 15.53 13.28 -6.12
C GLU A 225 15.14 14.24 -4.98
N ASP A 226 13.83 14.51 -4.89
CA ASP A 226 13.23 15.43 -3.93
C ASP A 226 12.71 14.75 -2.65
N HIS A 227 13.19 13.53 -2.36
CA HIS A 227 12.68 12.75 -1.24
C HIS A 227 12.87 13.47 0.09
N ILE A 228 11.78 13.65 0.83
CA ILE A 228 11.83 14.13 2.20
C ILE A 228 11.86 12.89 3.12
N PRO A 229 12.93 12.68 3.90
CA PRO A 229 13.12 11.45 4.66
C PRO A 229 12.15 11.38 5.83
N THR A 230 11.02 10.70 5.62
CA THR A 230 10.00 10.40 6.62
C THR A 230 9.64 8.92 6.59
N ASP A 231 9.62 8.30 7.78
CA ASP A 231 9.04 6.97 7.97
C ASP A 231 7.61 7.07 8.50
N ASN A 232 7.07 8.29 8.60
CA ASN A 232 5.69 8.52 9.00
C ASN A 232 4.75 8.62 7.81
N ILE A 233 3.72 7.78 7.82
CA ILE A 233 2.72 7.71 6.73
C ILE A 233 1.91 9.00 6.62
N PHE A 234 1.62 9.68 7.74
CA PHE A 234 0.97 10.99 7.70
C PHE A 234 1.82 11.99 6.92
N TRP A 235 3.10 12.12 7.26
CA TRP A 235 3.96 13.09 6.58
C TRP A 235 4.24 12.69 5.13
N ALA A 236 4.53 11.41 4.87
CA ALA A 236 4.77 10.94 3.50
C ALA A 236 3.60 11.25 2.56
N ASN A 237 2.36 11.15 3.05
CA ASN A 237 1.18 11.48 2.25
C ASN A 237 0.89 12.97 2.11
N ASN A 238 1.25 13.81 3.09
CA ASN A 238 0.88 15.23 3.08
C ASN A 238 1.99 16.15 2.56
N LEU A 239 3.26 15.79 2.72
CA LEU A 239 4.39 16.62 2.29
C LEU A 239 4.41 16.92 0.79
N PRO A 240 4.11 15.97 -0.11
CA PRO A 240 4.02 16.27 -1.54
C PRO A 240 2.99 17.35 -1.85
N TRP A 241 1.85 17.35 -1.16
CA TRP A 241 0.81 18.37 -1.31
C TRP A 241 1.22 19.72 -0.76
N LEU A 242 1.83 19.76 0.43
CA LEU A 242 2.34 21.01 1.00
C LEU A 242 3.38 21.63 0.06
N LYS A 243 4.27 20.81 -0.52
CA LYS A 243 5.26 21.24 -1.50
C LYS A 243 4.59 21.79 -2.76
N LEU A 244 3.61 21.08 -3.31
CA LEU A 244 2.87 21.49 -4.50
C LEU A 244 2.13 22.83 -4.28
N LEU A 245 1.58 23.04 -3.09
CA LEU A 245 0.87 24.28 -2.70
C LEU A 245 1.82 25.43 -2.31
N GLY A 246 3.14 25.22 -2.35
CA GLY A 246 4.13 26.22 -1.94
C GLY A 246 4.10 26.54 -0.43
N ILE A 247 3.52 25.66 0.38
CA ILE A 247 3.45 25.81 1.84
C ILE A 247 4.79 25.42 2.44
N ARG A 248 5.29 26.23 3.39
CA ARG A 248 6.54 25.95 4.10
C ARG A 248 6.48 24.57 4.77
N LEU A 249 7.40 23.71 4.38
CA LEU A 249 7.47 22.35 4.89
C LEU A 249 7.94 22.33 6.35
N PRO A 250 7.39 21.42 7.18
CA PRO A 250 7.86 21.24 8.54
C PRO A 250 9.31 20.74 8.56
N GLU A 251 10.09 21.18 9.55
CA GLU A 251 11.45 20.67 9.74
C GLU A 251 11.40 19.28 10.38
N LEU A 252 11.56 18.24 9.55
CA LEU A 252 11.63 16.87 10.02
C LEU A 252 13.03 16.55 10.54
N LYS A 253 13.22 16.73 11.85
CA LYS A 253 14.50 16.37 12.51
C LYS A 253 14.78 14.88 12.36
N ARG A 254 16.02 14.52 11.99
CA ARG A 254 16.46 13.12 11.97
C ARG A 254 16.44 12.54 13.40
N PRO A 255 16.02 11.27 13.58
CA PRO A 255 16.07 10.62 14.88
C PRO A 255 17.51 10.45 15.34
N THR A 256 17.79 10.73 16.62
CA THR A 256 19.06 10.35 17.27
C THR A 256 19.03 8.90 17.76
N HIS A 257 17.84 8.36 17.98
CA HIS A 257 17.61 6.98 18.40
C HIS A 257 16.47 6.39 17.57
N ARG A 258 16.64 5.14 17.14
CA ARG A 258 15.61 4.37 16.44
C ARG A 258 15.23 3.15 17.27
N LEU A 259 13.98 2.73 17.14
CA LEU A 259 13.50 1.50 17.74
C LEU A 259 14.25 0.33 17.09
N ARG A 260 14.72 -0.64 17.88
CA ARG A 260 15.43 -1.81 17.34
C ARG A 260 14.59 -2.54 16.31
N ALA A 261 15.23 -3.11 15.30
CA ALA A 261 14.58 -3.78 14.18
C ALA A 261 13.50 -4.81 14.59
N SER A 262 13.77 -5.63 15.61
CA SER A 262 12.79 -6.61 16.11
C SER A 262 11.53 -5.95 16.68
N TRP A 263 11.67 -4.85 17.43
CA TRP A 263 10.54 -4.09 17.95
C TRP A 263 9.81 -3.32 16.86
N MET A 264 10.53 -2.76 15.89
CA MET A 264 9.91 -2.11 14.72
C MET A 264 9.04 -3.12 13.95
N TRP A 265 9.59 -4.30 13.70
CA TRP A 265 8.87 -5.38 13.04
C TRP A 265 7.63 -5.83 13.82
N THR A 266 7.75 -6.03 15.14
CA THR A 266 6.59 -6.36 15.99
C THR A 266 5.52 -5.28 15.96
N ALA A 267 5.91 -3.99 15.99
CA ALA A 267 4.96 -2.88 15.86
C ALA A 267 4.20 -2.91 14.52
N GLY A 268 4.90 -3.19 13.42
CA GLY A 268 4.32 -3.37 12.09
C GLY A 268 3.34 -4.55 12.03
N LEU A 269 3.72 -5.71 12.57
CA LEU A 269 2.86 -6.89 12.62
C LEU A 269 1.59 -6.66 13.46
N LEU A 270 1.71 -5.99 14.60
CA LEU A 270 0.56 -5.63 15.43
C LEU A 270 -0.37 -4.67 14.69
N SER A 271 0.19 -3.63 14.03
CA SER A 271 -0.59 -2.72 13.19
C SER A 271 -1.30 -3.46 12.05
N PHE A 272 -0.64 -4.42 11.40
CA PHE A 272 -1.24 -5.24 10.35
C PHE A 272 -2.32 -6.19 10.87
N ALA A 273 -2.18 -6.72 12.10
CA ALA A 273 -3.19 -7.56 12.71
C ALA A 273 -4.53 -6.81 12.90
N ILE A 274 -4.50 -5.50 13.13
CA ILE A 274 -5.71 -4.67 13.20
C ILE A 274 -6.50 -4.72 11.88
N LEU A 275 -5.82 -4.71 10.74
CA LEU A 275 -6.47 -4.86 9.44
C LEU A 275 -7.12 -6.23 9.30
N LEU A 276 -6.44 -7.31 9.72
CA LEU A 276 -7.03 -8.66 9.65
C LEU A 276 -8.29 -8.76 10.52
N MET A 277 -8.26 -8.14 11.71
CA MET A 277 -9.45 -8.01 12.55
C MET A 277 -10.54 -7.18 11.86
N TYR A 278 -10.20 -6.08 11.18
CA TYR A 278 -11.15 -5.27 10.41
C TYR A 278 -11.82 -6.07 9.29
N ILE A 279 -11.04 -6.79 8.47
CA ILE A 279 -11.57 -7.61 7.36
C ILE A 279 -12.50 -8.70 7.90
N HIS A 280 -12.17 -9.29 9.06
CA HIS A 280 -13.02 -10.28 9.70
C HIS A 280 -14.32 -9.65 10.24
N ALA A 281 -14.20 -8.50 10.90
CA ALA A 281 -15.30 -7.72 11.45
C ALA A 281 -16.24 -7.15 10.38
N GLU A 282 -15.74 -6.86 9.18
CA GLU A 282 -16.49 -6.18 8.11
C GLU A 282 -17.82 -6.87 7.79
N VAL A 283 -17.86 -8.19 7.90
CA VAL A 283 -19.02 -9.03 7.55
C VAL A 283 -20.09 -9.05 8.65
N SER A 284 -19.70 -8.90 9.93
CA SER A 284 -20.57 -9.26 11.05
C SER A 284 -20.72 -8.18 12.12
N TRP A 285 -19.85 -7.17 12.15
CA TRP A 285 -19.87 -6.15 13.19
C TRP A 285 -20.85 -5.02 12.90
N PRO A 286 -21.42 -4.38 13.94
CA PRO A 286 -22.15 -3.13 13.79
C PRO A 286 -21.30 -2.04 13.15
N ASP A 287 -21.94 -1.16 12.37
CA ASP A 287 -21.25 -0.10 11.61
C ASP A 287 -20.37 0.79 12.49
N PHE A 288 -20.85 1.17 13.68
CA PHE A 288 -20.08 1.98 14.62
C PHE A 288 -18.77 1.29 15.02
N ASP A 289 -18.84 0.02 15.44
CA ASP A 289 -17.69 -0.75 15.88
C ASP A 289 -16.69 -0.99 14.75
N ARG A 290 -17.19 -1.29 13.55
CA ARG A 290 -16.36 -1.43 12.35
C ARG A 290 -15.61 -0.14 12.03
N ASN A 291 -16.29 1.02 12.11
CA ASN A 291 -15.66 2.32 11.85
C ASN A 291 -14.65 2.71 12.94
N VAL A 292 -14.92 2.38 14.21
CA VAL A 292 -13.95 2.54 15.30
C VAL A 292 -12.71 1.69 15.07
N LEU A 293 -12.88 0.43 14.63
CA LEU A 293 -11.77 -0.48 14.30
C LEU A 293 -10.93 0.03 13.12
N LEU A 294 -11.57 0.58 12.08
CA LEU A 294 -10.88 1.23 10.96
C LEU A 294 -10.06 2.44 11.42
N GLY A 295 -10.66 3.33 12.21
CA GLY A 295 -9.99 4.51 12.77
C GLY A 295 -8.81 4.12 13.68
N TYR A 296 -8.99 3.06 14.47
CA TYR A 296 -7.92 2.49 15.30
C TYR A 296 -6.75 1.99 14.45
N GLY A 297 -7.00 1.27 13.36
CA GLY A 297 -5.96 0.84 12.41
C GLY A 297 -5.18 2.02 11.81
N ALA A 298 -5.88 3.07 11.38
CA ALA A 298 -5.23 4.26 10.84
C ALA A 298 -4.33 4.97 11.87
N LEU A 299 -4.82 5.14 13.10
CA LEU A 299 -4.04 5.73 14.20
C LEU A 299 -2.85 4.86 14.60
N ALA A 300 -3.01 3.54 14.60
CA ALA A 300 -1.93 2.59 14.83
C ALA A 300 -0.81 2.75 13.79
N ALA A 301 -1.15 2.78 12.51
CA ALA A 301 -0.19 2.98 11.43
C ALA A 301 0.56 4.34 11.55
N MET A 302 -0.14 5.43 11.89
CA MET A 302 0.49 6.75 12.11
C MET A 302 1.43 6.76 13.31
N THR A 303 1.03 6.14 14.42
CA THR A 303 1.83 6.09 15.66
C THR A 303 3.05 5.16 15.52
N VAL A 304 2.95 4.06 14.75
CA VAL A 304 4.11 3.26 14.33
C VAL A 304 5.09 4.10 13.51
N GLY A 305 4.61 4.94 12.60
CA GLY A 305 5.46 5.91 11.90
C GLY A 305 6.20 6.84 12.88
N GLY A 306 5.51 7.30 13.92
CA GLY A 306 6.11 8.10 14.99
C GLY A 306 7.17 7.33 15.80
N LEU A 307 6.95 6.03 16.04
CA LEU A 307 7.95 5.14 16.65
C LEU A 307 9.18 4.98 15.74
N SER A 308 8.98 4.85 14.44
CA SER A 308 10.06 4.70 13.45
C SER A 308 10.97 5.93 13.41
N GLU A 309 10.37 7.10 13.53
CA GLU A 309 11.08 8.37 13.63
C GLU A 309 11.58 8.71 15.04
N GLY A 310 11.48 7.80 16.01
CA GLY A 310 11.93 8.03 17.38
C GLY A 310 11.24 9.19 18.10
N ARG A 311 10.01 9.54 17.68
CA ARG A 311 9.27 10.67 18.24
C ARG A 311 8.60 10.28 19.55
N ARG A 312 8.64 11.18 20.55
CA ARG A 312 7.94 10.98 21.83
C ARG A 312 6.43 10.83 21.65
N TRP A 313 5.85 11.59 20.72
CA TRP A 313 4.42 11.48 20.40
C TRP A 313 4.08 10.10 19.83
N GLY A 314 4.99 9.44 19.11
CA GLY A 314 4.80 8.08 18.61
C GLY A 314 4.65 7.08 19.75
N LYS A 315 5.48 7.18 20.79
CA LYS A 315 5.38 6.33 22.00
C LYS A 315 4.08 6.59 22.77
N LEU A 316 3.77 7.87 23.02
CA LEU A 316 2.55 8.28 23.71
C LEU A 316 1.30 7.82 22.96
N GLY A 317 1.23 8.13 21.66
CA GLY A 317 0.12 7.73 20.81
C GLY A 317 -0.05 6.22 20.76
N TRP A 318 1.04 5.47 20.52
CA TRP A 318 1.00 4.01 20.51
C TRP A 318 0.49 3.44 21.84
N SER A 319 0.89 3.99 22.99
CA SER A 319 0.33 3.57 24.29
C SER A 319 -1.15 3.94 24.45
N LEU A 320 -1.52 5.19 24.13
CA LEU A 320 -2.86 5.71 24.36
C LEU A 320 -3.93 5.03 23.49
N ILE A 321 -3.65 4.74 22.22
CA ILE A 321 -4.63 4.09 21.35
C ILE A 321 -4.97 2.67 21.83
N HIS A 322 -3.97 1.90 22.28
CA HIS A 322 -4.19 0.54 22.77
C HIS A 322 -4.91 0.55 24.13
N LEU A 323 -4.60 1.51 24.99
CA LEU A 323 -5.32 1.70 26.26
C LEU A 323 -6.79 2.09 26.00
N ALA A 324 -7.04 3.01 25.07
CA ALA A 324 -8.39 3.42 24.70
C ALA A 324 -9.22 2.25 24.18
N VAL A 325 -8.66 1.41 23.31
CA VAL A 325 -9.33 0.21 22.80
C VAL A 325 -9.52 -0.84 23.91
N ALA A 326 -8.59 -0.98 24.84
CA ALA A 326 -8.78 -1.87 26.00
C ALA A 326 -9.96 -1.42 26.88
N VAL A 327 -10.12 -0.11 27.12
CA VAL A 327 -11.31 0.41 27.82
C VAL A 327 -12.59 0.17 27.02
N LEU A 328 -12.53 0.34 25.70
CA LEU A 328 -13.67 0.06 24.81
C LEU A 328 -14.09 -1.42 24.88
N ALA A 329 -13.11 -2.33 24.91
CA ALA A 329 -13.35 -3.78 24.99
C ALA A 329 -14.05 -4.20 26.29
N VAL A 330 -13.82 -3.50 27.41
CA VAL A 330 -14.56 -3.77 28.66
C VAL A 330 -16.06 -3.49 28.50
N ASN A 331 -16.43 -2.50 27.69
CA ASN A 331 -17.80 -1.97 27.62
C ASN A 331 -18.59 -2.45 26.39
N ARG A 332 -17.98 -3.22 25.49
CA ARG A 332 -18.61 -3.62 24.22
C ARG A 332 -18.35 -5.08 23.92
N GLU A 333 -19.44 -5.86 23.88
CA GLU A 333 -19.39 -7.33 23.74
C GLU A 333 -18.62 -7.79 22.50
N VAL A 334 -18.83 -7.16 21.34
CA VAL A 334 -18.13 -7.53 20.09
C VAL A 334 -16.61 -7.38 20.17
N TRP A 335 -16.10 -6.53 21.07
CA TRP A 335 -14.66 -6.33 21.31
C TRP A 335 -14.07 -7.27 22.36
N GLN A 336 -14.91 -8.08 23.03
CA GLN A 336 -14.50 -9.09 24.01
C GLN A 336 -14.14 -10.42 23.36
N ASP A 337 -14.07 -10.47 22.03
CA ASP A 337 -13.58 -11.63 21.30
C ASP A 337 -12.18 -12.05 21.81
N PRO A 338 -11.95 -13.34 22.10
CA PRO A 338 -10.68 -13.82 22.65
C PRO A 338 -9.45 -13.46 21.81
N VAL A 339 -9.58 -13.40 20.48
CA VAL A 339 -8.49 -13.01 19.57
C VAL A 339 -8.14 -11.54 19.75
N ILE A 340 -9.16 -10.68 19.92
CA ILE A 340 -8.98 -9.25 20.17
C ILE A 340 -8.33 -9.01 21.53
N LEU A 341 -8.80 -9.69 22.57
CA LEU A 341 -8.24 -9.58 23.91
C LEU A 341 -6.77 -10.05 23.96
N LEU A 342 -6.44 -11.15 23.29
CA LEU A 342 -5.06 -11.63 23.14
C LEU A 342 -4.20 -10.58 22.42
N TYR A 343 -4.69 -10.05 21.30
CA TYR A 343 -4.01 -9.00 20.54
C TYR A 343 -3.76 -7.76 21.42
N LEU A 344 -4.77 -7.28 22.17
CA LEU A 344 -4.64 -6.12 23.04
C LEU A 344 -3.60 -6.34 24.14
N GLY A 345 -3.54 -7.52 24.73
CA GLY A 345 -2.50 -7.88 25.70
C GLY A 345 -1.09 -7.80 25.09
N LEU A 346 -0.89 -8.38 23.91
CA LEU A 346 0.39 -8.32 23.19
C LEU A 346 0.76 -6.88 22.82
N ALA A 347 -0.20 -6.09 22.35
CA ALA A 347 0.04 -4.74 21.88
C ALA A 347 0.29 -3.75 23.02
N LEU A 348 -0.38 -3.89 24.16
CA LEU A 348 -0.09 -3.15 25.40
C LEU A 348 1.29 -3.52 25.97
N ALA A 349 1.63 -4.81 25.97
CA ALA A 349 2.97 -5.25 26.40
C ALA A 349 4.07 -4.67 25.49
N HIS A 350 3.86 -4.71 24.18
CA HIS A 350 4.74 -4.06 23.22
C HIS A 350 4.84 -2.56 23.51
N ALA A 351 3.70 -1.86 23.67
CA ALA A 351 3.68 -0.43 23.97
C ALA A 351 4.46 -0.08 25.25
N ALA A 352 4.26 -0.81 26.34
CA ALA A 352 5.01 -0.64 27.59
C ALA A 352 6.51 -0.83 27.38
N SER A 353 6.92 -1.81 26.57
CA SER A 353 8.33 -2.07 26.28
C SER A 353 9.01 -0.94 25.49
N THR A 354 8.27 -0.17 24.68
CA THR A 354 8.82 0.98 23.94
C THR A 354 9.29 2.12 24.84
N TRP A 355 8.92 2.12 26.12
CA TRP A 355 9.39 3.10 27.11
C TRP A 355 10.72 2.73 27.74
N ARG A 356 11.21 1.50 27.55
CA ARG A 356 12.50 1.04 28.09
C ARG A 356 13.65 1.49 27.19
N PRO A 357 14.72 2.13 27.71
CA PRO A 357 15.87 2.54 26.89
C PRO A 357 16.50 1.41 26.08
N ALA A 358 16.49 0.18 26.61
CA ALA A 358 17.06 -1.01 25.97
C ALA A 358 16.43 -1.36 24.60
N THR A 359 15.19 -0.93 24.34
CA THR A 359 14.50 -1.21 23.06
C THR A 359 14.90 -0.24 21.94
N TRP A 360 15.71 0.77 22.26
CA TRP A 360 16.18 1.79 21.34
C TRP A 360 17.69 1.63 21.09
N ALA A 361 18.11 1.97 19.87
CA ALA A 361 19.51 2.03 19.46
C ALA A 361 19.84 3.44 18.97
N LYS A 362 21.04 3.92 19.27
CA LYS A 362 21.54 5.19 18.72
C LYS A 362 21.69 5.05 17.21
N VAL A 363 21.27 6.06 16.46
CA VAL A 363 21.52 6.12 15.01
C VAL A 363 22.99 6.43 14.80
N ALA A 364 23.66 5.60 13.98
CA ALA A 364 25.08 5.73 13.67
C ALA A 364 25.39 7.00 12.88
#